data_AF-A0A967K202-F1
#
_entry.id   AF-A0A967K202-F1
#
_cell.length_a   1.000
_cell.length_b   1.000
_cell.length_c   1.000
_cell.angle_alpha   90.00
_cell.angle_beta   90.00
_cell.angle_gamma   90.00
#
_symmetry.space_group_name_H-M   'P 1'
#
loop_
_entity.id
_entity.type
_entity.pdbx_description
1 polymer ?
#
loop_
_entity_poly.entity_id
_entity_poly.type
_entity_poly.pdbx_seq_one_letter_code
_entity_poly.pdbx_strand_id
1 'polypeptide(L)' 'DELKNYVKEKLAPYKYPRWIEFAAELPKTATGKIQRFKLRA' A
#
# COMPACT_ATOMS: atom_id res chain seq x y z
N ASP A 1 -5.82 -10.48 -8.08
CA ASP A 1 -5.13 -11.38 -7.13
C ASP A 1 -3.63 -11.56 -7.36
N GLU A 2 -3.11 -11.23 -8.54
CA GLU A 2 -1.69 -11.38 -8.88
C GLU A 2 -0.74 -10.69 -7.89
N LEU A 3 -1.02 -9.46 -7.47
CA LEU A 3 -0.19 -8.73 -6.51
C LEU A 3 -0.11 -9.44 -5.14
N LYS A 4 -1.23 -10.05 -4.71
CA LYS A 4 -1.26 -10.78 -3.44
C LYS A 4 -0.44 -12.06 -3.53
N ASN A 5 -0.53 -12.79 -4.64
CA ASN A 5 0.26 -14.01 -4.86
C ASN A 5 1.75 -13.69 -4.97
N TYR A 6 2.11 -12.67 -5.75
CA TYR A 6 3.49 -12.19 -5.86
C TYR A 6 4.11 -11.84 -4.51
N VAL A 7 3.34 -11.18 -3.64
CA VAL A 7 3.81 -10.83 -2.31
C VAL A 7 3.89 -12.04 -1.39
N LYS A 8 2.95 -12.99 -1.47
CA LYS A 8 2.97 -14.23 -0.68
C LYS A 8 4.16 -15.14 -1.02
N GLU A 9 4.60 -15.16 -2.27
CA GLU A 9 5.77 -15.95 -2.70
C GLU A 9 7.08 -15.33 -2.20
N LYS A 10 7.15 -14.00 -2.07
CA LYS A 10 8.37 -13.28 -1.69
C LYS A 10 8.50 -12.94 -0.21
N LEU A 11 7.37 -12.81 0.50
CA LEU A 11 7.36 -12.46 1.92
C LEU A 11 6.87 -13.61 2.78
N ALA A 12 7.35 -13.63 4.01
CA ALA A 12 6.88 -14.57 5.01
C ALA A 12 5.36 -14.44 5.23
N PRO A 13 4.65 -15.53 5.58
CA PRO A 13 3.19 -15.55 5.71
C PRO A 13 2.59 -14.55 6.71
N TYR A 14 3.39 -13.92 7.56
CA TYR A 14 2.91 -12.91 8.52
C TYR A 14 3.14 -11.46 8.05
N LYS A 15 3.92 -11.22 6.99
CA LYS A 15 4.27 -9.88 6.50
C LYS A 15 3.46 -9.45 5.27
N TYR A 16 2.65 -10.33 4.69
CA TYR A 16 1.88 -9.96 3.51
C TYR A 16 0.74 -8.97 3.84
N PRO A 17 0.44 -8.01 2.95
CA PRO A 17 -0.66 -7.08 3.13
C PRO A 17 -2.00 -7.80 2.98
N ARG A 18 -2.89 -7.62 3.96
CA ARG A 18 -4.23 -8.22 3.95
C ARG A 18 -5.18 -7.52 2.96
N TRP A 19 -4.97 -6.22 2.78
CA TRP A 19 -5.76 -5.33 1.94
C TRP A 19 -4.82 -4.53 1.02
N ILE A 20 -5.26 -4.32 -0.21
CA ILE A 20 -4.53 -3.59 -1.25
C ILE A 20 -5.57 -2.75 -1.98
N GLU A 21 -5.44 -1.44 -1.88
CA GLU A 21 -6.30 -0.48 -2.55
C GLU A 21 -5.49 0.28 -3.59
N PHE A 22 -6.01 0.34 -4.80
CA PHE A 22 -5.40 1.12 -5.88
C PHE A 22 -6.01 2.52 -5.85
N ALA A 23 -5.17 3.51 -5.53
CA ALA A 23 -5.54 4.91 -5.64
C ALA A 23 -4.95 5.50 -6.93
N ALA A 24 -5.69 6.40 -7.57
CA ALA A 24 -5.19 7.14 -8.74
C ALA A 24 -3.99 8.04 -8.38
N GLU A 25 -4.00 8.61 -7.18
CA GLU A 25 -2.90 9.41 -6.67
C GLU A 25 -2.76 9.28 -5.15
N LEU A 26 -1.52 9.39 -4.66
CA LEU A 26 -1.24 9.46 -3.23
C LEU A 26 -1.39 10.90 -2.72
N PRO A 27 -2.01 11.13 -1.55
CA PRO A 27 -2.13 12.46 -0.99
C PRO A 27 -0.74 12.99 -0.64
N LYS A 28 -0.32 14.09 -1.27
CA LYS A 28 0.99 14.71 -1.10
C LYS A 28 0.87 16.13 -0.55
N THR A 29 1.91 16.60 0.14
CA THR A 29 2.08 18.01 0.50
C THR A 29 2.48 18.83 -0.73
N ALA A 30 2.44 20.17 -0.63
CA ALA A 30 2.99 21.06 -1.65
C ALA A 30 4.46 20.79 -1.99
N THR A 31 5.21 20.18 -1.07
CA THR A 31 6.61 19.74 -1.25
C THR A 31 6.75 18.28 -1.67
N GLY A 32 5.65 17.59 -2.00
CA GLY A 32 5.64 16.21 -2.50
C GLY A 32 5.71 15.10 -1.44
N LYS A 33 5.74 15.42 -0.14
CA LYS A 33 5.77 14.41 0.93
C LYS A 33 4.40 13.74 1.05
N ILE A 34 4.36 12.42 1.20
CA ILE A 34 3.10 11.66 1.36
C ILE A 34 2.47 11.99 2.71
N GLN A 35 1.20 12.39 2.69
CA GLN A 35 0.37 12.67 3.87
C GLN A 35 -0.24 11.37 4.41
N ARG A 36 0.57 10.56 5.10
CA ARG A 36 0.16 9.22 5.61
C ARG A 36 -1.08 9.24 6.50
N PHE A 37 -1.33 10.32 7.24
CA PHE A 37 -2.50 10.41 8.13
C PHE A 37 -3.83 10.38 7.36
N LYS A 38 -3.86 10.89 6.11
CA LYS A 38 -5.04 10.82 5.25
C LYS A 38 -5.33 9.42 4.72
N LEU A 39 -4.37 8.50 4.81
CA LEU A 39 -4.47 7.12 4.34
C LEU A 39 -4.81 6.12 5.48
N ARG A 40 -5.13 6.63 6.69
CA ARG A 40 -5.47 5.81 7.86
C ARG A 40 -6.97 5.80 8.18
N ALA A 41 -7.80 6.42 7.32
CA ALA A 41 -9.25 6.45 7.47
C ALA A 41 -9.86 5.07 7.17
#